data_AF-A0A3M1NNL4-F1
#
_entry.id   AF-A0A3M1NNL4-F1
#
_cell.length_a   1.000
_cell.length_b   1.000
_cell.length_c   1.000
_cell.angle_alpha   90.00
_cell.angle_beta   90.00
_cell.angle_gamma   90.00
#
_symmetry.space_group_name_H-M   'P 1'
#
loop_
_entity.id
_entity.type
_entity.pdbx_description
1 polymer ?
#
loop_
_entity_poly.entity_id
_entity_poly.type
_entity_poly.pdbx_seq_one_letter_code
_entity_poly.pdbx_strand_id
1 'polypeptide(L)'
;MLRLVAFLLAGLFLAAPLQAQLTPQEAITMMGRGINLGNTLEPPTEGAWNNGPAQEHYFDDFKAAGFSTVRIPVRWDQHTDAAPPYTVDATWLARVEEVVDWALARDFFVIINAHHEDWLKQNYDDAGLRDRFDSIWRQVAEHFQDKPEKLFFEIINEPYGMNKEQVDDLNARILSIIRESNP
;
A
#
# COMPACT_ATOMS: atom_id res chain seq x y z
N MET A 1 -17.20 -43.56 49.13
CA MET A 1 -18.01 -42.85 48.11
C MET A 1 -17.55 -41.40 48.09
N LEU A 2 -16.75 -41.00 47.10
CA LEU A 2 -16.30 -39.62 46.93
C LEU A 2 -16.65 -39.19 45.49
N ARG A 3 -17.59 -38.25 45.35
CA ARG A 3 -18.00 -37.69 44.06
C ARG A 3 -17.08 -36.52 43.72
N LEU A 4 -16.32 -36.64 42.64
CA LEU A 4 -15.57 -35.53 42.05
C LEU A 4 -16.53 -34.75 41.13
N VAL A 5 -16.72 -33.45 41.39
CA VAL A 5 -17.43 -32.53 40.49
C VAL A 5 -16.37 -31.79 39.68
N ALA A 6 -16.37 -31.98 38.36
CA ALA A 6 -15.53 -31.22 37.44
C ALA A 6 -16.28 -29.94 37.04
N PHE A 7 -15.67 -28.78 37.30
CA PHE A 7 -16.13 -27.50 36.77
C PHE A 7 -15.50 -27.28 35.38
N LEU A 8 -16.33 -27.25 34.33
CA LEU A 8 -15.95 -26.72 33.03
C LEU A 8 -16.13 -25.20 33.05
N LEU A 9 -15.02 -24.47 33.02
CA LEU A 9 -15.02 -23.04 32.73
C LEU A 9 -15.07 -22.85 31.21
N ALA A 10 -16.28 -22.60 30.68
CA ALA A 10 -16.44 -22.10 29.32
C ALA A 10 -16.07 -20.61 29.31
N GLY A 11 -14.86 -20.29 28.83
CA GLY A 11 -14.47 -18.91 28.58
C GLY A 11 -15.23 -18.36 27.38
N LEU A 12 -16.13 -17.40 27.62
CA LEU A 12 -16.67 -16.57 26.55
C LEU A 12 -15.54 -15.69 26.00
N PHE A 13 -15.09 -15.98 24.78
CA PHE A 13 -14.37 -14.99 23.98
C PHE A 13 -15.40 -13.94 23.53
N LEU A 14 -15.45 -12.81 24.23
CA LEU A 14 -16.06 -11.59 23.70
C LEU A 14 -15.19 -11.15 22.52
N ALA A 15 -15.68 -11.34 21.30
CA ALA A 15 -15.13 -10.65 20.14
C ALA A 15 -15.23 -9.15 20.43
N ALA A 16 -14.08 -8.49 20.64
CA ALA A 16 -14.05 -7.05 20.71
C ALA A 16 -14.66 -6.51 19.39
N PRO A 17 -15.57 -5.54 19.44
CA PRO A 17 -16.01 -4.89 18.22
C PRO A 17 -14.76 -4.36 17.51
N LEU A 18 -14.66 -4.62 16.20
CA LEU A 18 -13.67 -3.98 15.33
C LEU A 18 -13.65 -2.50 15.71
N GLN A 19 -12.50 -2.00 16.17
CA GLN A 19 -12.36 -0.58 16.50
C GLN A 19 -12.82 0.23 15.28
N ALA A 20 -13.63 1.25 15.54
CA ALA A 20 -14.23 2.06 14.49
C ALA A 20 -13.14 2.63 13.58
N GLN A 21 -13.32 2.43 12.27
CA GLN A 21 -12.50 2.98 11.21
C GLN A 21 -12.54 4.51 11.26
N LEU A 22 -11.40 5.19 11.12
CA LEU A 22 -11.31 6.63 10.91
C LEU A 22 -12.25 7.03 9.78
N THR A 23 -13.12 8.02 10.01
CA THR A 23 -13.87 8.58 8.89
C THR A 23 -12.90 9.26 7.91
N PRO A 24 -13.22 9.36 6.61
CA PRO A 24 -12.36 10.05 5.66
C PRO A 24 -12.04 11.49 6.07
N GLN A 25 -13.01 12.20 6.67
CA GLN A 25 -12.82 13.58 7.14
C GLN A 25 -11.86 13.66 8.34
N GLU A 26 -11.94 12.70 9.29
CA GLU A 26 -11.01 12.62 10.41
C GLU A 26 -9.61 12.28 9.93
N ALA A 27 -9.47 11.29 9.04
CA ALA A 27 -8.19 10.91 8.45
C ALA A 27 -7.52 12.10 7.77
N ILE A 28 -8.22 12.80 6.86
CA ILE A 28 -7.68 13.98 6.17
C ILE A 28 -7.28 15.08 7.17
N THR A 29 -8.07 15.29 8.22
CA THR A 29 -7.73 16.26 9.28
C THR A 29 -6.45 15.87 10.02
N MET A 30 -6.29 14.59 10.34
CA MET A 30 -5.14 14.07 11.08
C MET A 30 -3.87 13.92 10.22
N MET A 31 -4.02 13.72 8.91
CA MET A 31 -2.91 13.59 7.96
C MET A 31 -2.00 14.82 7.97
N GLY A 32 -2.54 16.02 8.23
CA GLY A 32 -1.76 17.22 8.46
C GLY A 32 -0.74 17.54 7.36
N ARG A 33 0.51 17.85 7.74
CA ARG A 33 1.59 18.13 6.77
C ARG A 33 2.19 16.83 6.25
N GLY A 34 2.27 16.70 4.93
CA GLY A 34 2.87 15.56 4.25
C GLY A 34 4.24 15.85 3.65
N ILE A 35 5.05 14.80 3.50
CA ILE A 35 6.31 14.78 2.74
C ILE A 35 6.33 13.59 1.77
N ASN A 36 7.02 13.72 0.64
CA ASN A 36 7.28 12.61 -0.28
C ASN A 36 8.68 12.06 -0.06
N LEU A 37 8.82 10.75 0.06
CA LEU A 37 10.10 10.03 -0.06
C LEU A 37 10.45 9.85 -1.54
N GLY A 38 10.67 10.96 -2.24
CA GLY A 38 10.91 10.96 -3.68
C GLY A 38 12.27 10.39 -4.08
N ASN A 39 12.39 10.02 -5.35
CA ASN A 39 13.53 9.42 -6.03
C ASN A 39 14.21 8.31 -5.24
N THR A 40 13.44 7.48 -4.54
CA THR A 40 13.93 6.43 -3.62
C THR A 40 13.47 5.05 -4.07
N LEU A 41 12.16 4.75 -4.00
CA LEU A 41 11.58 3.45 -4.40
C LEU A 41 10.93 3.48 -5.80
N GLU A 42 10.72 4.65 -6.39
CA GLU A 42 10.23 4.80 -7.76
C GLU A 42 11.27 4.75 -8.91
N PRO A 43 12.59 4.86 -8.68
CA PRO A 43 13.57 4.53 -9.73
C PRO A 43 13.50 3.04 -10.13
N PRO A 44 14.12 2.63 -11.26
CA PRO A 44 14.09 1.22 -11.73
C PRO A 44 14.65 0.19 -10.74
N THR A 45 15.56 0.61 -9.86
CA THR A 45 15.96 -0.12 -8.66
C THR A 45 16.12 0.92 -7.54
N GLU A 46 15.88 0.52 -6.29
CA GLU A 46 15.96 1.46 -5.17
C GLU A 46 17.32 2.18 -5.14
N GLY A 47 17.27 3.51 -5.11
CA GLY A 47 18.45 4.37 -5.08
C GLY A 47 19.21 4.53 -6.42
N ALA A 48 18.61 4.15 -7.55
CA ALA A 48 19.25 4.28 -8.87
C ALA A 48 19.34 5.73 -9.40
N TRP A 49 18.71 6.69 -8.73
CA TRP A 49 18.74 8.11 -9.11
C TRP A 49 19.63 8.91 -8.15
N ASN A 50 19.14 10.04 -7.63
CA ASN A 50 19.93 10.99 -6.83
C ASN A 50 19.90 10.73 -5.32
N ASN A 51 19.14 9.75 -4.86
CA ASN A 51 19.09 9.32 -3.45
C ASN A 51 19.60 7.89 -3.33
N GLY A 52 20.13 7.51 -2.17
CA GLY A 52 20.40 6.11 -1.84
C GLY A 52 19.12 5.38 -1.38
N PRO A 53 19.23 4.10 -1.00
CA PRO A 53 18.12 3.37 -0.39
C PRO A 53 17.55 4.06 0.84
N ALA A 54 16.24 3.94 1.04
CA ALA A 54 15.55 4.49 2.20
C ALA A 54 16.23 4.01 3.49
N GLN A 55 16.47 4.94 4.41
CA GLN A 55 17.03 4.63 5.72
C GLN A 55 15.97 4.88 6.79
N GLU A 56 15.92 4.00 7.79
CA GLU A 56 14.91 4.09 8.85
C GLU A 56 14.92 5.46 9.56
N HIS A 57 16.11 6.02 9.82
CA HIS A 57 16.24 7.30 10.52
C HIS A 57 15.59 8.49 9.78
N TYR A 58 15.34 8.38 8.47
CA TYR A 58 14.61 9.43 7.73
C TYR A 58 13.23 9.67 8.33
N PHE A 59 12.56 8.63 8.84
CA PHE A 59 11.24 8.76 9.43
C PHE A 59 11.29 9.42 10.81
N ASP A 60 12.38 9.26 11.57
CA ASP A 60 12.63 10.04 12.79
C ASP A 60 12.81 11.52 12.46
N ASP A 61 13.61 11.83 11.44
CA ASP A 61 13.85 13.20 10.98
C ASP A 61 12.57 13.87 10.47
N PHE A 62 11.75 13.14 9.70
CA PHE A 62 10.45 13.63 9.25
C PHE A 62 9.52 13.92 10.42
N LYS A 63 9.54 13.07 11.46
CA LYS A 63 8.70 13.25 12.65
C LYS A 63 9.16 14.48 13.44
N ALA A 64 10.47 14.63 13.62
CA ALA A 64 11.08 15.79 14.26
C ALA A 64 10.79 17.10 13.51
N ALA A 65 10.71 17.05 12.18
CA ALA A 65 10.33 18.18 11.33
C ALA A 65 8.81 18.52 11.37
N GLY A 66 8.01 17.72 12.07
CA GLY A 66 6.57 17.96 12.27
C GLY A 66 5.68 17.47 11.13
N PHE A 67 6.15 16.51 10.32
CA PHE A 67 5.28 15.83 9.36
C PHE A 67 4.43 14.76 10.07
N SER A 68 3.24 14.54 9.54
CA SER A 68 2.27 13.53 10.01
C SER A 68 1.85 12.55 8.92
N THR A 69 2.19 12.85 7.65
CA THR A 69 2.00 11.95 6.52
C THR A 69 3.31 11.78 5.74
N VAL A 70 3.59 10.55 5.29
CA VAL A 70 4.62 10.27 4.30
C VAL A 70 3.99 9.60 3.08
N ARG A 71 4.21 10.18 1.90
CA ARG A 71 3.93 9.52 0.63
C ARG A 71 5.20 8.84 0.14
N ILE A 72 5.08 7.56 -0.22
CA ILE A 72 6.16 6.70 -0.66
C ILE A 72 5.84 6.30 -2.11
N PRO A 73 6.35 7.06 -3.10
CA PRO A 73 6.35 6.65 -4.51
C PRO A 73 6.97 5.27 -4.71
N VAL A 74 6.26 4.33 -5.37
CA VAL A 74 6.80 3.00 -5.66
C VAL A 74 6.63 2.66 -7.13
N ARG A 75 7.67 2.08 -7.73
CA ARG A 75 7.62 1.49 -9.07
C ARG A 75 7.48 -0.03 -8.95
N TRP A 76 6.59 -0.62 -9.73
CA TRP A 76 6.32 -2.07 -9.68
C TRP A 76 6.74 -2.80 -10.95
N ASP A 77 6.73 -2.13 -12.10
CA ASP A 77 6.94 -2.74 -13.42
C ASP A 77 8.28 -3.44 -13.61
N GLN A 78 9.34 -2.91 -13.00
CA GLN A 78 10.70 -3.47 -13.04
C GLN A 78 10.92 -4.60 -12.02
N HIS A 79 9.95 -4.80 -11.13
CA HIS A 79 9.95 -5.79 -10.04
C HIS A 79 8.81 -6.79 -10.20
N THR A 80 8.25 -6.92 -11.40
CA THR A 80 7.14 -7.82 -11.69
C THR A 80 7.42 -8.59 -12.97
N ASP A 81 7.16 -9.89 -12.98
CA ASP A 81 7.28 -10.70 -14.18
C ASP A 81 6.51 -10.10 -15.37
N ALA A 82 7.07 -10.23 -16.57
CA ALA A 82 6.46 -9.76 -17.81
C ALA A 82 5.41 -10.74 -18.38
N ALA A 83 5.35 -11.97 -17.88
CA ALA A 83 4.42 -13.01 -18.29
C ALA A 83 3.48 -13.39 -17.14
N PRO A 84 2.24 -13.84 -17.44
CA PRO A 84 1.34 -14.39 -16.43
C PRO A 84 2.03 -15.50 -15.61
N PRO A 85 1.83 -15.55 -14.28
CA PRO A 85 0.83 -14.81 -13.51
C PRO A 85 1.24 -13.38 -13.10
N TYR A 86 2.31 -12.82 -13.67
CA TYR A 86 2.83 -11.48 -13.36
C TYR A 86 3.20 -11.36 -11.87
N THR A 87 3.97 -12.33 -11.37
CA THR A 87 4.38 -12.34 -9.96
C THR A 87 5.23 -11.12 -9.65
N VAL A 88 4.86 -10.38 -8.60
CA VAL A 88 5.69 -9.31 -8.03
C VAL A 88 6.80 -9.98 -7.22
N ASP A 89 8.04 -9.52 -7.41
CA ASP A 89 9.19 -10.04 -6.69
C ASP A 89 8.98 -9.93 -5.17
N ALA A 90 9.07 -11.07 -4.49
CA ALA A 90 8.80 -11.14 -3.05
C ALA A 90 9.81 -10.35 -2.20
N THR A 91 11.05 -10.20 -2.68
CA THR A 91 12.07 -9.37 -2.01
C THR A 91 11.71 -7.90 -2.15
N TRP A 92 11.17 -7.48 -3.30
CA TRP A 92 10.68 -6.13 -3.50
C TRP A 92 9.47 -5.81 -2.61
N LEU A 93 8.47 -6.70 -2.55
CA LEU A 93 7.33 -6.53 -1.64
C LEU A 93 7.79 -6.36 -0.19
N ALA A 94 8.65 -7.27 0.30
CA ALA A 94 9.20 -7.20 1.65
C ALA A 94 9.99 -5.90 1.90
N ARG A 95 10.71 -5.40 0.88
CA ARG A 95 11.45 -4.14 0.99
C ARG A 95 10.52 -2.93 1.07
N VAL A 96 9.48 -2.88 0.25
CA VAL A 96 8.46 -1.81 0.32
C VAL A 96 7.75 -1.86 1.68
N GLU A 97 7.42 -3.07 2.16
CA GLU A 97 6.82 -3.28 3.48
C GLU A 97 7.71 -2.78 4.61
N GLU A 98 9.00 -3.09 4.60
CA GLU A 98 9.96 -2.60 5.59
C GLU A 98 9.93 -1.05 5.69
N VAL A 99 9.94 -0.36 4.55
CA VAL A 99 9.90 1.11 4.51
C VAL A 99 8.56 1.66 4.98
N VAL A 100 7.44 1.01 4.63
CA VAL A 100 6.10 1.34 5.12
C VAL A 100 6.02 1.16 6.64
N ASP A 101 6.57 0.06 7.16
CA ASP A 101 6.53 -0.26 8.59
C ASP A 101 7.37 0.70 9.42
N TRP A 102 8.51 1.17 8.91
CA TRP A 102 9.28 2.24 9.57
C TRP A 102 8.45 3.52 9.77
N ALA A 103 7.62 3.87 8.79
CA ALA A 103 6.72 5.02 8.87
C ALA A 103 5.54 4.76 9.83
N LEU A 104 4.86 3.62 9.69
CA LEU A 104 3.73 3.25 10.53
C LEU A 104 4.13 3.13 12.02
N ALA A 105 5.32 2.59 12.31
CA ALA A 105 5.88 2.51 13.66
C ALA A 105 6.07 3.89 14.33
N ARG A 106 6.14 4.97 13.52
CA ARG A 106 6.24 6.37 13.96
C ARG A 106 4.92 7.12 13.84
N ASP A 107 3.83 6.37 13.73
CA ASP A 107 2.45 6.86 13.74
C ASP A 107 2.11 7.78 12.54
N PHE A 108 2.87 7.66 11.44
CA PHE A 108 2.56 8.36 10.20
C PHE A 108 1.30 7.79 9.53
N PHE A 109 0.55 8.66 8.86
CA PHE A 109 -0.24 8.24 7.71
C PHE A 109 0.71 7.95 6.54
N VAL A 110 0.51 6.84 5.84
CA VAL A 110 1.39 6.38 4.77
C VAL A 110 0.58 6.24 3.49
N ILE A 111 1.09 6.79 2.39
CA ILE A 111 0.49 6.61 1.06
C ILE A 111 1.50 5.87 0.20
N ILE A 112 1.16 4.68 -0.30
CA ILE A 112 1.91 4.00 -1.36
C ILE A 112 1.13 4.07 -2.67
N ASN A 113 1.85 4.04 -3.80
CA ASN A 113 1.22 4.12 -5.11
C ASN A 113 1.92 3.29 -6.19
N ALA A 114 1.40 3.34 -7.41
CA ALA A 114 2.09 2.90 -8.61
C ALA A 114 2.57 4.12 -9.41
N HIS A 115 3.87 4.38 -9.42
CA HIS A 115 4.38 5.72 -9.72
C HIS A 115 4.71 5.96 -11.20
N HIS A 116 5.72 5.28 -11.73
CA HIS A 116 6.21 5.48 -13.09
C HIS A 116 5.82 4.34 -14.04
N GLU A 117 4.54 3.97 -13.98
CA GLU A 117 3.92 2.89 -14.76
C GLU A 117 3.65 3.33 -16.21
N ASP A 118 4.65 3.91 -16.87
CA ASP A 118 4.54 4.53 -18.20
C ASP A 118 4.12 3.51 -19.28
N TRP A 119 4.51 2.24 -19.09
CA TRP A 119 4.11 1.11 -19.91
C TRP A 119 2.59 0.93 -19.98
N LEU A 120 1.86 1.16 -18.88
CA LEU A 120 0.41 1.12 -18.86
C LEU A 120 -0.20 2.43 -19.33
N LYS A 121 0.29 3.56 -18.79
CA LYS A 121 -0.26 4.90 -19.05
C LYS A 121 -0.33 5.23 -20.55
N GLN A 122 0.72 4.87 -21.29
CA GLN A 122 0.80 5.16 -22.73
C GLN A 122 0.12 4.10 -23.62
N ASN A 123 -0.29 2.97 -23.06
CA ASN A 123 -0.79 1.82 -23.82
C ASN A 123 -2.04 1.21 -23.17
N TYR A 124 -2.90 2.05 -22.58
CA TYR A 124 -4.02 1.58 -21.76
C TYR A 124 -4.99 0.66 -22.50
N ASP A 125 -5.12 0.79 -23.83
CA ASP A 125 -6.00 -0.05 -24.65
C ASP A 125 -5.55 -1.52 -24.76
N ASP A 126 -4.30 -1.84 -24.42
CA ASP A 126 -3.81 -3.22 -24.37
C ASP A 126 -4.38 -3.98 -23.16
N ALA A 127 -5.17 -5.02 -23.43
CA ALA A 127 -5.79 -5.84 -22.39
C ALA A 127 -4.76 -6.60 -21.54
N GLY A 128 -3.68 -7.10 -22.14
CA GLY A 128 -2.65 -7.85 -21.39
C GLY A 128 -1.88 -6.94 -20.43
N LEU A 129 -1.70 -5.66 -20.77
CA LEU A 129 -1.10 -4.69 -19.86
C LEU A 129 -2.05 -4.34 -18.70
N ARG A 130 -3.35 -4.22 -18.97
CA ARG A 130 -4.36 -4.05 -17.90
C ARG A 130 -4.39 -5.26 -16.97
N ASP A 131 -4.36 -6.48 -17.50
CA ASP A 131 -4.32 -7.73 -16.71
C ASP A 131 -3.05 -7.81 -15.83
N ARG A 132 -1.91 -7.37 -16.36
CA ARG A 132 -0.67 -7.26 -15.58
C ARG A 132 -0.82 -6.28 -14.42
N PHE A 133 -1.41 -5.12 -14.64
CA PHE A 133 -1.62 -4.12 -13.60
C PHE A 133 -2.60 -4.59 -12.53
N ASP A 134 -3.64 -5.33 -12.92
CA ASP A 134 -4.59 -5.96 -11.98
C ASP A 134 -3.90 -7.00 -11.10
N SER A 135 -3.02 -7.82 -11.68
CA SER A 135 -2.24 -8.79 -10.91
C SER A 135 -1.29 -8.11 -9.92
N ILE A 136 -0.64 -7.01 -10.31
CA ILE A 136 0.21 -6.21 -9.40
C ILE A 136 -0.63 -5.72 -8.22
N TRP A 137 -1.74 -5.02 -8.48
CA TRP A 137 -2.56 -4.45 -7.41
C TRP A 137 -3.19 -5.50 -6.50
N ARG A 138 -3.55 -6.67 -7.03
CA ARG A 138 -4.01 -7.80 -6.22
C ARG A 138 -2.94 -8.26 -5.23
N GLN A 139 -1.72 -8.51 -5.71
CA GLN A 139 -0.61 -8.95 -4.87
C GLN A 139 -0.22 -7.88 -3.84
N VAL A 140 -0.18 -6.60 -4.23
CA VAL A 140 0.09 -5.49 -3.31
C VAL A 140 -1.00 -5.39 -2.24
N ALA A 141 -2.27 -5.38 -2.62
CA ALA A 141 -3.38 -5.28 -1.68
C ALA A 141 -3.42 -6.46 -0.70
N GLU A 142 -3.20 -7.69 -1.18
CA GLU A 142 -3.09 -8.89 -0.35
C GLU A 142 -1.89 -8.83 0.61
N HIS A 143 -0.74 -8.36 0.15
CA HIS A 143 0.46 -8.26 0.98
C HIS A 143 0.28 -7.27 2.15
N PHE A 144 -0.46 -6.19 1.93
CA PHE A 144 -0.67 -5.13 2.93
C PHE A 144 -2.00 -5.22 3.69
N GLN A 145 -2.78 -6.31 3.55
CA GLN A 145 -4.15 -6.40 4.06
C GLN A 145 -4.29 -6.26 5.58
N ASP A 146 -3.27 -6.65 6.34
CA ASP A 146 -3.26 -6.61 7.81
C ASP A 146 -2.65 -5.31 8.37
N LYS A 147 -2.27 -4.36 7.51
CA LYS A 147 -1.73 -3.07 7.96
C LYS A 147 -2.84 -2.20 8.56
N PRO A 148 -2.49 -1.31 9.51
CA PRO A 148 -3.47 -0.39 10.09
C PRO A 148 -4.07 0.53 9.02
N GLU A 149 -5.27 1.05 9.30
CA GLU A 149 -6.01 2.02 8.47
C GLU A 149 -5.26 3.32 8.13
N LYS A 150 -4.09 3.54 8.72
CA LYS A 150 -3.17 4.63 8.38
C LYS A 150 -2.39 4.39 7.09
N LEU A 151 -2.43 3.20 6.50
CA LEU A 151 -1.90 2.93 5.16
C LEU A 151 -2.99 3.16 4.10
N PHE A 152 -2.66 4.01 3.13
CA PHE A 152 -3.52 4.41 2.02
C PHE A 152 -2.91 3.93 0.71
N PHE A 153 -3.77 3.46 -0.19
CA PHE A 153 -3.40 3.12 -1.56
C PHE A 153 -3.84 4.22 -2.53
N GLU A 154 -2.88 4.80 -3.25
CA GLU A 154 -3.13 5.67 -4.40
C GLU A 154 -2.93 4.84 -5.68
N ILE A 155 -3.99 4.65 -6.46
CA ILE A 155 -4.02 3.68 -7.58
C ILE A 155 -2.92 3.92 -8.61
N ILE A 156 -2.69 5.16 -9.01
CA ILE A 156 -1.66 5.50 -9.99
C ILE A 156 -1.25 6.96 -9.86
N ASN A 157 0.04 7.24 -9.98
CA ASN A 157 0.55 8.61 -10.05
C ASN A 157 0.25 9.23 -11.41
N GLU A 158 -0.24 10.47 -11.44
CA GLU A 158 -0.32 11.33 -12.64
C GLU A 158 -0.75 10.56 -13.90
N PRO A 159 -2.01 10.08 -13.98
CA PRO A 159 -2.48 9.42 -15.19
C PRO A 159 -2.38 10.38 -16.38
N TYR A 160 -1.62 9.97 -17.40
CA TYR A 160 -1.47 10.67 -18.68
C TYR A 160 -1.48 9.63 -19.81
N GLY A 161 -1.66 10.06 -21.05
CA GLY A 161 -1.82 9.12 -22.19
C GLY A 161 -3.17 8.39 -22.21
N MET A 162 -4.04 8.68 -21.23
CA MET A 162 -5.38 8.14 -21.08
C MET A 162 -6.42 9.26 -21.18
N ASN A 163 -7.59 8.94 -21.74
CA ASN A 163 -8.77 9.81 -21.67
C ASN A 163 -9.50 9.63 -20.33
N LYS A 164 -10.56 10.42 -20.12
CA LYS A 164 -11.34 10.39 -18.87
C LYS A 164 -11.96 9.01 -18.62
N GLU A 165 -12.56 8.40 -19.64
CA GLU A 165 -13.25 7.12 -19.51
C GLU A 165 -12.30 5.99 -19.11
N GLN A 166 -11.07 6.00 -19.65
CA GLN A 166 -10.02 5.05 -19.30
C GLN A 166 -9.53 5.23 -17.86
N VAL A 167 -9.40 6.47 -17.38
CA VAL A 167 -9.03 6.75 -15.98
C VAL A 167 -10.15 6.35 -15.02
N ASP A 168 -11.41 6.59 -15.38
CA ASP A 168 -12.56 6.15 -14.59
C ASP A 168 -12.62 4.61 -14.48
N ASP A 169 -12.40 3.91 -15.60
CA ASP A 169 -12.32 2.45 -15.65
C ASP A 169 -11.17 1.93 -14.77
N LEU A 170 -9.97 2.47 -14.92
CA LEU A 170 -8.80 2.11 -14.12
C LEU A 170 -9.09 2.22 -12.62
N ASN A 171 -9.63 3.37 -12.19
CA ASN A 171 -9.91 3.63 -10.78
C ASN A 171 -10.98 2.69 -10.24
N ALA A 172 -12.10 2.50 -10.97
CA ALA A 172 -13.17 1.63 -10.53
C ALA A 172 -12.71 0.16 -10.42
N ARG A 173 -12.00 -0.32 -11.44
CA ARG A 173 -11.51 -1.71 -11.53
C ARG A 173 -10.50 -2.03 -10.44
N ILE A 174 -9.47 -1.19 -10.26
CA ILE A 174 -8.44 -1.41 -9.24
C ILE A 174 -9.02 -1.24 -7.84
N LEU A 175 -9.92 -0.28 -7.61
CA LEU A 175 -10.62 -0.17 -6.33
C LEU A 175 -11.38 -1.47 -6.01
N SER A 176 -12.10 -2.04 -6.98
CA SER A 176 -12.77 -3.33 -6.77
C SER A 176 -11.80 -4.44 -6.36
N ILE A 177 -10.63 -4.53 -7.01
CA ILE A 177 -9.58 -5.51 -6.67
C ILE A 177 -9.06 -5.30 -5.24
N ILE A 178 -8.75 -4.06 -4.87
CA ILE A 178 -8.29 -3.72 -3.51
C ILE A 178 -9.32 -4.16 -2.47
N ARG A 179 -10.62 -3.94 -2.73
CA ARG A 179 -11.71 -4.31 -1.81
C ARG A 179 -11.92 -5.81 -1.64
N GLU A 180 -11.28 -6.66 -2.45
CA GLU A 180 -11.34 -8.11 -2.26
C GLU A 180 -10.59 -8.55 -0.98
N SER A 181 -9.49 -7.86 -0.63
CA SER A 181 -8.68 -8.14 0.57
C SER A 181 -8.71 -7.03 1.62
N ASN A 182 -9.10 -5.80 1.24
CA ASN A 182 -9.14 -4.62 2.11
C ASN A 182 -10.57 -4.02 2.13
N PRO A 183 -11.54 -4.66 2.81
CA PRO A 183 -12.97 -4.30 2.75
C PRO A 183 -13.31 -2.90 3.28
#